data_AF-A0A7Y7TMH5-F1
#
_entry.id   AF-A0A7Y7TMH5-F1
#
_cell.length_a   1.000
_cell.length_b   1.000
_cell.length_c   1.000
_cell.angle_alpha   90.00
_cell.angle_beta   90.00
_cell.angle_gamma   90.00
#
_symmetry.space_group_name_H-M   'P 1'
#
loop_
_entity.id
_entity.type
_entity.pdbx_description
1 polymer ?
#
loop_
_entity_poly.entity_id
_entity_poly.type
_entity_poly.pdbx_seq_one_letter_code
_entity_poly.pdbx_strand_id
1 'polypeptide(L)'
;EKWQFFASVPAGKCENGGWKGINFTWYGLLTANAYLVALAVMLVLMGSVGVPAIGTAILAASLLCCCVPASRIVARIVEKKTDTFTVGGAVFVGILIVPFLIALINRTAGTLLSFHIPVMAAYAAIAVSYAFGEGLGRLACISFGCCYGKPLSQTPGLLKGLFAGRGFVFFGRTKKIAYSGDLEGVEVIPLQAVTALLYTLCGVVSAWIFLSSYPTLAFVLASVITQGWRSYSETMRADYRGDSKISAYQIMGGIGVIYGLLAASLISPEAAYTPTDFATGLKGLWNPALILFLQSIWMIIFLYTGRSTVTGATLKFHVHQDRI
;
A
#
# COMPACT_ATOMS: atom_id res chain seq x y z
N GLU A 1 10.40 -21.75 5.49
CA GLU A 1 10.79 -20.58 4.67
C GLU A 1 10.12 -20.46 3.29
N LYS A 2 9.27 -21.41 2.84
CA LYS A 2 8.69 -21.45 1.48
C LYS A 2 8.00 -20.15 0.98
N TRP A 3 7.50 -19.31 1.89
CA TRP A 3 6.80 -18.06 1.58
C TRP A 3 7.61 -16.79 1.90
N GLN A 4 8.90 -16.95 2.24
CA GLN A 4 9.79 -15.83 2.56
C GLN A 4 10.59 -15.38 1.33
N PHE A 5 11.23 -16.33 0.66
CA PHE A 5 12.09 -16.09 -0.49
C PHE A 5 11.39 -16.54 -1.77
N PHE A 6 11.36 -15.64 -2.75
CA PHE A 6 10.86 -15.90 -4.09
C PHE A 6 11.99 -16.40 -5.00
N ALA A 7 13.16 -15.75 -4.93
CA ALA A 7 14.35 -16.14 -5.69
C ALA A 7 15.62 -15.74 -4.94
N SER A 8 16.73 -16.45 -5.19
CA SER A 8 18.07 -16.09 -4.70
C SER A 8 19.02 -16.03 -5.88
N VAL A 9 19.69 -14.89 -6.07
CA VAL A 9 20.55 -14.62 -7.23
C VAL A 9 22.00 -14.44 -6.76
N PRO A 10 23.01 -15.09 -7.40
CA PRO A 10 24.40 -14.90 -7.05
C PRO A 10 24.85 -13.45 -7.30
N ALA A 11 25.56 -12.87 -6.34
CA ALA A 11 26.04 -11.48 -6.38
C ALA A 11 27.57 -11.37 -6.36
N GLY A 12 28.26 -12.31 -5.71
CA GLY A 12 29.73 -12.34 -5.68
C GLY A 12 30.26 -13.69 -5.23
N LYS A 13 31.49 -14.02 -5.61
CA LYS A 13 32.18 -15.24 -5.14
C LYS A 13 32.79 -14.99 -3.75
N CYS A 14 32.70 -16.01 -2.89
CA CYS A 14 33.43 -16.08 -1.63
C CYS A 14 34.77 -16.79 -1.85
N GLU A 15 35.74 -16.52 -0.98
CA GLU A 15 37.08 -17.14 -1.01
C GLU A 15 37.01 -18.68 -0.95
N ASN A 16 35.97 -19.20 -0.30
CA ASN A 16 35.71 -20.62 -0.08
C ASN A 16 35.13 -21.33 -1.33
N GLY A 17 35.10 -20.67 -2.50
CA GLY A 17 34.51 -21.20 -3.74
C GLY A 17 32.97 -21.17 -3.80
N GLY A 18 32.30 -20.76 -2.72
CA GLY A 18 30.85 -20.51 -2.68
C GLY A 18 30.47 -19.15 -3.28
N TRP A 19 29.17 -18.89 -3.44
CA TRP A 19 28.66 -17.59 -3.88
C TRP A 19 27.80 -16.95 -2.79
N LYS A 20 27.99 -15.65 -2.58
CA LYS A 20 27.07 -14.81 -1.82
C LYS A 20 25.88 -14.47 -2.70
N GLY A 21 24.68 -14.74 -2.23
CA GLY A 21 23.42 -14.48 -2.92
C GLY A 21 22.66 -13.28 -2.36
N ILE A 22 21.89 -12.63 -3.22
CA ILE A 22 20.86 -11.66 -2.87
C ILE A 22 19.49 -12.36 -2.93
N ASN A 23 18.70 -12.21 -1.88
CA ASN A 23 17.35 -12.75 -1.83
C ASN A 23 16.32 -11.74 -2.33
N PHE A 24 15.51 -12.16 -3.29
CA PHE A 24 14.24 -11.53 -3.65
C PHE A 24 13.11 -12.19 -2.88
N THR A 25 12.21 -11.38 -2.32
CA THR A 25 11.19 -11.84 -1.37
C THR A 25 9.79 -11.84 -1.98
N TRP A 26 8.94 -12.74 -1.47
CA TRP A 26 7.50 -12.69 -1.75
C TRP A 26 6.87 -11.37 -1.28
N TYR A 27 7.42 -10.76 -0.24
CA TYR A 27 6.99 -9.45 0.26
C TYR A 27 7.03 -8.40 -0.85
N GLY A 28 8.17 -8.23 -1.52
CA GLY A 28 8.27 -7.22 -2.57
C GLY A 28 7.47 -7.56 -3.82
N LEU A 29 7.36 -8.85 -4.18
CA LEU A 29 6.54 -9.26 -5.32
C LEU A 29 5.05 -8.91 -5.08
N LEU A 30 4.52 -9.28 -3.91
CA LEU A 30 3.13 -9.01 -3.55
C LEU A 30 2.89 -7.50 -3.38
N THR A 31 3.87 -6.77 -2.84
CA THR A 31 3.81 -5.29 -2.74
C THR A 31 3.75 -4.66 -4.13
N ALA A 32 4.63 -5.06 -5.06
CA ALA A 32 4.64 -4.53 -6.42
C ALA A 32 3.31 -4.77 -7.15
N ASN A 33 2.73 -5.98 -7.00
CA ASN A 33 1.40 -6.28 -7.54
C ASN A 33 0.30 -5.42 -6.93
N ALA A 34 0.35 -5.16 -5.61
CA ALA A 34 -0.62 -4.31 -4.95
C ALA A 34 -0.58 -2.86 -5.47
N TYR A 35 0.62 -2.30 -5.69
CA TYR A 35 0.78 -0.99 -6.31
C TYR A 35 0.28 -0.95 -7.76
N LEU A 36 0.57 -2.01 -8.53
CA LEU A 36 0.08 -2.13 -9.90
C LEU A 36 -1.45 -2.11 -9.96
N VAL A 37 -2.12 -2.89 -9.10
CA VAL A 37 -3.58 -2.91 -9.02
C VAL A 37 -4.12 -1.55 -8.59
N ALA A 38 -3.52 -0.92 -7.57
CA ALA A 38 -3.94 0.41 -7.13
C ALA A 38 -3.86 1.45 -8.26
N LEU A 39 -2.76 1.48 -9.01
CA LEU A 39 -2.60 2.40 -10.15
C LEU A 39 -3.56 2.08 -11.29
N ALA A 40 -3.80 0.80 -11.59
CA ALA A 40 -4.77 0.39 -12.60
C ALA A 40 -6.19 0.81 -12.23
N VAL A 41 -6.59 0.62 -10.95
CA VAL A 41 -7.89 1.11 -10.44
C VAL A 41 -8.00 2.62 -10.57
N MET A 42 -6.96 3.36 -10.19
CA MET A 42 -6.95 4.82 -10.33
C MET A 42 -7.15 5.26 -11.78
N LEU A 43 -6.44 4.62 -12.73
CA LEU A 43 -6.55 4.89 -14.15
C LEU A 43 -7.96 4.63 -14.68
N VAL A 44 -8.59 3.53 -14.26
CA VAL A 44 -9.97 3.20 -14.66
C VAL A 44 -10.96 4.21 -14.10
N LEU A 45 -10.87 4.55 -12.81
CA LEU A 45 -11.80 5.50 -12.18
C LEU A 45 -11.65 6.91 -12.77
N MET A 46 -10.42 7.38 -12.94
CA MET A 46 -10.16 8.69 -13.56
C MET A 46 -10.58 8.72 -15.03
N GLY A 47 -10.30 7.66 -15.79
CA GLY A 47 -10.77 7.52 -17.16
C GLY A 47 -12.29 7.51 -17.28
N SER A 48 -13.00 6.96 -16.28
CA SER A 48 -14.47 6.92 -16.27
C SER A 48 -15.12 8.30 -16.10
N VAL A 49 -14.41 9.27 -15.51
CA VAL A 49 -14.84 10.68 -15.43
C VAL A 49 -14.24 11.54 -16.55
N GLY A 50 -13.69 10.93 -17.59
CA GLY A 50 -13.18 11.62 -18.78
C GLY A 50 -11.77 12.21 -18.62
N VAL A 51 -11.06 11.91 -17.53
CA VAL A 51 -9.67 12.37 -17.37
C VAL A 51 -8.74 11.51 -18.23
N PRO A 52 -7.90 12.11 -19.09
CA PRO A 52 -7.02 11.34 -19.96
C PRO A 52 -5.97 10.57 -19.15
N ALA A 53 -5.55 9.42 -19.70
CA ALA A 53 -4.55 8.55 -19.08
C ALA A 53 -3.26 9.28 -18.69
N ILE A 54 -2.80 10.22 -19.53
CA ILE A 54 -1.58 11.00 -19.24
C ILE A 54 -1.76 11.94 -18.04
N GLY A 55 -2.93 12.57 -17.87
CA GLY A 55 -3.22 13.41 -16.71
C GLY A 55 -3.19 12.60 -15.42
N THR A 56 -3.77 11.38 -15.46
CA THR A 56 -3.73 10.46 -14.32
C THR A 56 -2.32 9.93 -14.05
N ALA A 57 -1.52 9.66 -15.07
CA ALA A 57 -0.13 9.23 -14.92
C ALA A 57 0.76 10.33 -14.31
N ILE A 58 0.56 11.59 -14.73
CA ILE A 58 1.24 12.76 -14.14
C ILE A 58 0.87 12.86 -12.66
N LEU A 59 -0.42 12.80 -12.33
CA LEU A 59 -0.88 12.82 -10.93
C LEU A 59 -0.28 11.68 -10.10
N ALA A 60 -0.25 10.46 -10.64
CA ALA A 60 0.36 9.29 -10.00
C ALA A 60 1.84 9.51 -9.69
N ALA A 61 2.60 9.94 -10.70
CA ALA A 61 4.03 10.19 -10.59
C ALA A 61 4.31 11.30 -9.57
N SER A 62 3.59 12.42 -9.66
CA SER A 62 3.71 13.53 -8.73
C SER A 62 3.40 13.11 -7.28
N LEU A 63 2.35 12.31 -7.05
CA LEU A 63 2.03 11.79 -5.73
C LEU A 63 3.14 10.88 -5.19
N LEU A 64 3.70 9.99 -6.00
CA LEU A 64 4.83 9.16 -5.59
C LEU A 64 6.06 10.01 -5.25
N CYS A 65 6.38 11.01 -6.09
CA CYS A 65 7.48 11.95 -5.86
C CYS A 65 7.31 12.77 -4.58
N CYS A 66 6.09 13.11 -4.17
CA CYS A 66 5.84 13.82 -2.90
C CYS A 66 5.78 12.85 -1.71
N CYS A 67 5.03 11.76 -1.83
CA CYS A 67 4.70 10.88 -0.70
C CYS A 67 5.89 9.99 -0.30
N VAL A 68 6.72 9.53 -1.24
CA VAL A 68 7.86 8.66 -0.92
C VAL A 68 8.91 9.38 -0.06
N PRO A 69 9.42 10.58 -0.45
CA PRO A 69 10.33 11.34 0.42
C PRO A 69 9.66 11.75 1.73
N ALA A 70 8.41 12.21 1.69
CA ALA A 70 7.68 12.61 2.89
C ALA A 70 7.52 11.45 3.87
N SER A 71 7.28 10.23 3.39
CA SER A 71 7.14 9.05 4.24
C SER A 71 8.40 8.71 5.03
N ARG A 72 9.60 8.97 4.48
CA ARG A 72 10.89 8.84 5.19
C ARG A 72 11.08 9.95 6.20
N ILE A 73 10.75 11.19 5.84
CA ILE A 73 10.87 12.34 6.75
C ILE A 73 9.97 12.13 7.97
N VAL A 74 8.72 11.73 7.74
CA VAL A 74 7.78 11.40 8.83
C VAL A 74 8.29 10.22 9.65
N ALA A 75 8.88 9.18 9.04
CA ALA A 75 9.50 8.08 9.77
C ALA A 75 10.61 8.57 10.71
N ARG A 76 11.47 9.45 10.19
CA ARG A 76 12.61 9.98 10.94
C ARG A 76 12.16 10.85 12.10
N ILE A 77 11.09 11.64 11.92
CA ILE A 77 10.52 12.49 12.97
C ILE A 77 9.82 11.65 14.05
N VAL A 78 9.00 10.68 13.63
CA VAL A 78 8.11 9.92 14.53
C VAL A 78 8.81 8.72 15.16
N GLU A 79 9.42 7.87 14.34
CA GLU A 79 10.05 6.62 14.80
C GLU A 79 11.52 6.81 15.18
N LYS A 80 12.10 7.99 14.93
CA LYS A 80 13.54 8.30 15.12
C LYS A 80 14.48 7.34 14.39
N LYS A 81 13.98 6.63 13.38
CA LYS A 81 14.72 5.68 12.55
C LYS A 81 15.00 6.31 11.19
N THR A 82 16.26 6.25 10.76
CA THR A 82 16.75 6.91 9.54
C THR A 82 16.39 6.18 8.25
N ASP A 83 16.22 4.86 8.32
CA ASP A 83 16.14 3.98 7.16
C ASP A 83 14.77 3.29 7.00
N THR A 84 13.77 3.72 7.78
CA THR A 84 12.41 3.15 7.73
C THR A 84 11.45 4.03 6.95
N PHE A 85 10.44 3.40 6.38
CA PHE A 85 9.35 4.07 5.68
C PHE A 85 8.05 3.91 6.45
N THR A 86 7.24 4.97 6.49
CA THR A 86 5.91 4.90 7.09
C THR A 86 4.83 5.00 6.04
N VAL A 87 4.07 3.92 5.86
CA VAL A 87 2.86 3.96 5.02
C VAL A 87 1.86 4.98 5.57
N GLY A 88 1.81 5.16 6.89
CA GLY A 88 0.88 6.08 7.54
C GLY A 88 1.21 7.55 7.30
N GLY A 89 2.49 7.91 7.39
CA GLY A 89 2.93 9.26 7.06
C GLY A 89 2.78 9.57 5.58
N ALA A 90 3.05 8.60 4.69
CA ALA A 90 2.84 8.76 3.25
C ALA A 90 1.38 9.14 2.94
N VAL A 91 0.44 8.39 3.51
CA VAL A 91 -0.99 8.57 3.26
C VAL A 91 -1.51 9.85 3.89
N PHE A 92 -1.08 10.16 5.12
CA PHE A 92 -1.43 11.41 5.79
C PHE A 92 -0.98 12.63 4.97
N VAL A 93 0.28 12.64 4.53
CA VAL A 93 0.80 13.72 3.68
C VAL A 93 0.08 13.76 2.34
N GLY A 94 -0.19 12.60 1.75
CA GLY A 94 -0.99 12.48 0.52
C GLY A 94 -2.34 13.17 0.65
N ILE A 95 -3.12 12.84 1.68
CA ILE A 95 -4.44 13.43 1.94
C ILE A 95 -4.37 14.97 1.98
N LEU A 96 -3.34 15.53 2.62
CA LEU A 96 -3.18 16.98 2.76
C LEU A 96 -2.72 17.67 1.47
N ILE A 97 -1.81 17.06 0.70
CA ILE A 97 -1.17 17.70 -0.44
C ILE A 97 -1.96 17.57 -1.75
N VAL A 98 -2.82 16.55 -1.86
CA VAL A 98 -3.59 16.25 -3.08
C VAL A 98 -4.31 17.45 -3.73
N PRO A 99 -5.04 18.33 -3.02
CA PRO A 99 -5.79 19.39 -3.68
C PRO A 99 -4.85 20.45 -4.25
N PHE A 100 -3.77 20.77 -3.52
CA PHE A 100 -2.73 21.69 -3.98
C PHE A 100 -1.98 21.12 -5.18
N LEU A 101 -1.71 19.81 -5.17
CA LEU A 101 -1.04 19.12 -6.26
C LEU A 101 -1.91 19.11 -7.53
N ILE A 102 -3.20 18.81 -7.40
CA ILE A 102 -4.14 18.85 -8.52
C ILE A 102 -4.26 20.28 -9.07
N ALA A 103 -4.37 21.29 -8.19
CA ALA A 103 -4.42 22.69 -8.61
C ALA A 103 -3.16 23.11 -9.40
N LEU A 104 -1.98 22.66 -8.95
CA LEU A 104 -0.72 22.90 -9.66
C LEU A 104 -0.70 22.20 -11.03
N ILE A 105 -1.09 20.93 -11.09
CA ILE A 105 -1.15 20.16 -12.34
C ILE A 105 -2.11 20.80 -13.33
N ASN A 106 -3.32 21.16 -12.89
CA ASN A 106 -4.34 21.79 -13.74
C ASN A 106 -3.84 23.13 -14.31
N ARG A 107 -3.11 23.94 -13.52
CA ARG A 107 -2.55 25.21 -13.99
C ARG A 107 -1.38 25.06 -14.95
N THR A 108 -0.63 23.96 -14.85
CA THR A 108 0.61 23.73 -15.62
C THR A 108 0.37 22.73 -16.76
N ALA A 109 0.52 21.44 -16.48
CA ALA A 109 0.35 20.38 -17.45
C ALA A 109 -1.07 20.32 -18.03
N GLY A 110 -2.09 20.65 -17.23
CA GLY A 110 -3.48 20.72 -17.69
C GLY A 110 -3.68 21.78 -18.78
N THR A 111 -3.13 22.98 -18.60
CA THR A 111 -3.12 24.04 -19.62
C THR A 111 -2.34 23.63 -20.86
N LEU A 112 -1.15 23.04 -20.68
CA LEU A 112 -0.27 22.66 -21.79
C LEU A 112 -0.84 21.51 -22.65
N LEU A 113 -1.46 20.52 -22.00
CA LEU A 113 -1.95 19.29 -22.62
C LEU A 113 -3.48 19.27 -22.77
N SER A 114 -4.14 20.40 -22.51
CA SER A 114 -5.59 20.60 -22.66
C SER A 114 -6.44 19.58 -21.90
N PHE A 115 -6.16 19.38 -20.60
CA PHE A 115 -6.99 18.55 -19.72
C PHE A 115 -7.26 19.25 -18.39
N HIS A 116 -8.32 18.80 -17.70
CA HIS A 116 -8.65 19.22 -16.35
C HIS A 116 -8.88 17.99 -15.48
N ILE A 117 -8.29 17.98 -14.28
CA ILE A 117 -8.49 16.95 -13.26
C ILE A 117 -9.48 17.49 -12.23
N PRO A 118 -10.70 16.92 -12.15
CA PRO A 118 -11.66 17.29 -11.13
C PRO A 118 -11.16 16.91 -9.74
N VAL A 119 -11.16 17.87 -8.81
CA VAL A 119 -10.48 17.69 -7.52
C VAL A 119 -11.13 16.56 -6.72
N MET A 120 -12.46 16.56 -6.63
CA MET A 120 -13.18 15.60 -5.80
C MET A 120 -13.19 14.18 -6.39
N ALA A 121 -13.30 14.06 -7.72
CA ALA A 121 -13.20 12.77 -8.39
C ALA A 121 -11.80 12.18 -8.21
N ALA A 122 -10.74 12.99 -8.34
CA ALA A 122 -9.38 12.55 -8.09
C ALA A 122 -9.16 12.12 -6.63
N TYR A 123 -9.67 12.87 -5.66
CA TYR A 123 -9.63 12.48 -4.25
C TYR A 123 -10.27 11.12 -3.99
N ALA A 124 -11.46 10.91 -4.54
CA ALA A 124 -12.17 9.65 -4.42
C ALA A 124 -11.40 8.50 -5.09
N ALA A 125 -10.94 8.70 -6.33
CA ALA A 125 -10.16 7.70 -7.04
C ALA A 125 -8.87 7.33 -6.30
N ILE A 126 -8.15 8.30 -5.74
CA ILE A 126 -6.94 8.05 -4.93
C ILE A 126 -7.29 7.26 -3.66
N ALA A 127 -8.33 7.65 -2.93
CA ALA A 127 -8.74 6.97 -1.70
C ALA A 127 -9.17 5.52 -1.94
N VAL A 128 -9.94 5.29 -3.02
CA VAL A 128 -10.36 3.95 -3.46
C VAL A 128 -9.14 3.10 -3.87
N SER A 129 -8.24 3.68 -4.66
CA SER A 129 -7.03 3.01 -5.12
C SER A 129 -6.10 2.65 -3.97
N TYR A 130 -5.99 3.55 -2.99
CA TYR A 130 -5.27 3.29 -1.75
C TYR A 130 -5.88 2.13 -0.94
N ALA A 131 -7.22 2.04 -0.85
CA ALA A 131 -7.88 0.91 -0.20
C ALA A 131 -7.50 -0.43 -0.86
N PHE A 132 -7.53 -0.51 -2.19
CA PHE A 132 -7.05 -1.70 -2.91
C PHE A 132 -5.57 -1.99 -2.68
N GLY A 133 -4.71 -0.98 -2.85
CA GLY A 133 -3.26 -1.12 -2.71
C GLY A 133 -2.84 -1.57 -1.31
N GLU A 134 -3.36 -0.92 -0.27
CA GLU A 134 -3.03 -1.29 1.11
C GLU A 134 -3.70 -2.60 1.54
N GLY A 135 -4.90 -2.89 1.03
CA GLY A 135 -5.59 -4.17 1.25
C GLY A 135 -4.80 -5.36 0.70
N LEU A 136 -4.46 -5.31 -0.60
CA LEU A 136 -3.66 -6.35 -1.26
C LEU A 136 -2.22 -6.40 -0.71
N GLY A 137 -1.66 -5.24 -0.34
CA GLY A 137 -0.34 -5.15 0.29
C GLY A 137 -0.23 -5.90 1.61
N ARG A 138 -1.35 -6.19 2.30
CA ARG A 138 -1.34 -7.05 3.49
C ARG A 138 -0.97 -8.50 3.20
N LEU A 139 -1.12 -8.98 1.96
CA LEU A 139 -0.61 -10.30 1.57
C LEU A 139 0.91 -10.37 1.69
N ALA A 140 1.62 -9.28 1.35
CA ALA A 140 3.06 -9.16 1.58
C ALA A 140 3.36 -9.22 3.09
N CYS A 141 2.57 -8.53 3.92
CA CYS A 141 2.74 -8.57 5.36
C CYS A 141 2.53 -9.98 5.94
N ILE A 142 1.60 -10.76 5.39
CA ILE A 142 1.36 -12.17 5.77
C ILE A 142 2.53 -13.05 5.34
N SER A 143 3.09 -12.85 4.15
CA SER A 143 4.22 -13.66 3.68
C SER A 143 5.44 -13.46 4.58
N PHE A 144 5.79 -12.21 4.89
CA PHE A 144 6.96 -11.83 5.68
C PHE A 144 6.77 -11.92 7.20
N GLY A 145 5.53 -11.85 7.68
CA GLY A 145 5.21 -11.80 9.11
C GLY A 145 5.49 -10.43 9.74
N CYS A 146 5.18 -9.33 9.05
CA CYS A 146 5.21 -7.97 9.64
C CYS A 146 3.80 -7.43 9.91
N CYS A 147 3.70 -6.32 10.66
CA CYS A 147 2.42 -5.75 11.11
C CYS A 147 1.54 -6.77 11.86
N TYR A 148 2.18 -7.67 12.62
CA TYR A 148 1.52 -8.74 13.35
C TYR A 148 0.75 -8.22 14.57
N GLY A 149 -0.34 -8.94 14.88
CA GLY A 149 -1.17 -8.65 16.04
C GLY A 149 -0.53 -9.11 17.35
N LYS A 150 -1.17 -8.76 18.47
CA LYS A 150 -0.82 -9.27 19.80
C LYS A 150 -1.06 -10.78 19.92
N PRO A 151 -0.30 -11.48 20.79
CA PRO A 151 -0.59 -12.87 21.13
C PRO A 151 -2.02 -13.04 21.65
N LEU A 152 -2.74 -14.05 21.15
CA LEU A 152 -4.12 -14.30 21.58
C LEU A 152 -4.21 -14.66 23.07
N SER A 153 -3.17 -15.25 23.63
CA SER A 153 -3.06 -15.54 25.06
C SER A 153 -3.11 -14.27 25.94
N GLN A 154 -2.65 -13.13 25.40
CA GLN A 154 -2.56 -11.84 26.10
C GLN A 154 -3.69 -10.88 25.71
N THR A 155 -4.69 -11.35 24.97
CA THR A 155 -5.74 -10.52 24.38
C THR A 155 -7.05 -10.63 25.20
N PRO A 156 -7.86 -9.56 25.32
CA PRO A 156 -9.15 -9.59 26.02
C PRO A 156 -10.11 -10.67 25.51
N GLY A 157 -11.01 -11.15 26.38
CA GLY A 157 -11.85 -12.33 26.15
C GLY A 157 -12.69 -12.33 24.87
N LEU A 158 -13.25 -11.19 24.47
CA LEU A 158 -14.04 -11.07 23.24
C LEU A 158 -13.22 -11.35 21.97
N LEU A 159 -12.06 -10.70 21.85
CA LEU A 159 -11.15 -10.89 20.71
C LEU A 159 -10.51 -12.29 20.74
N LYS A 160 -10.20 -12.81 21.94
CA LYS A 160 -9.72 -14.17 22.11
C LYS A 160 -10.76 -15.19 21.62
N GLY A 161 -12.03 -15.04 21.99
CA GLY A 161 -13.10 -15.94 21.54
C GLY A 161 -13.37 -15.88 20.04
N LEU A 162 -13.27 -14.70 19.43
CA LEU A 162 -13.47 -14.53 17.99
C LEU A 162 -12.39 -15.23 17.15
N PHE A 163 -11.14 -15.14 17.60
CA PHE A 163 -9.96 -15.58 16.84
C PHE A 163 -9.32 -16.88 17.34
N ALA A 164 -9.77 -17.48 18.44
CA ALA A 164 -9.24 -18.75 18.92
C ALA A 164 -9.33 -19.84 17.83
N GLY A 165 -8.19 -20.45 17.48
CA GLY A 165 -8.08 -21.46 16.42
C GLY A 165 -8.21 -20.90 15.00
N ARG A 166 -8.28 -19.56 14.86
CA ARG A 166 -8.40 -18.83 13.59
C ARG A 166 -7.35 -17.73 13.47
N GLY A 167 -6.42 -17.62 14.43
CA GLY A 167 -5.33 -16.68 14.40
C GLY A 167 -4.23 -17.10 13.43
N PHE A 168 -3.25 -16.21 13.24
CA PHE A 168 -2.07 -16.56 12.47
C PHE A 168 -0.99 -17.16 13.36
N VAL A 169 -0.38 -18.24 12.86
CA VAL A 169 0.82 -18.83 13.45
C VAL A 169 1.93 -18.77 12.40
N PHE A 170 3.05 -18.15 12.76
CA PHE A 170 4.17 -17.95 11.85
C PHE A 170 5.32 -18.89 12.22
N PHE A 171 5.91 -19.51 11.19
CA PHE A 171 7.08 -20.39 11.31
C PHE A 171 8.22 -19.91 10.40
N GLY A 172 9.45 -20.03 10.89
CA GLY A 172 10.69 -19.65 10.23
C GLY A 172 11.36 -18.46 10.89
N ARG A 173 12.59 -18.67 11.37
CA ARG A 173 13.45 -17.67 12.03
C ARG A 173 13.71 -16.41 11.19
N THR A 174 13.63 -16.51 9.87
CA THR A 174 13.84 -15.38 8.95
C THR A 174 12.63 -14.43 8.85
N LYS A 175 11.49 -14.74 9.47
CA LYS A 175 10.30 -13.87 9.48
C LYS A 175 10.39 -12.80 10.55
N LYS A 176 9.87 -11.60 10.29
CA LYS A 176 9.98 -10.45 11.22
C LYS A 176 9.42 -10.75 12.60
N ILE A 177 8.25 -11.36 12.67
CA ILE A 177 7.62 -11.76 13.93
C ILE A 177 8.49 -12.71 14.76
N ALA A 178 9.29 -13.57 14.13
CA ALA A 178 10.18 -14.49 14.84
C ALA A 178 11.41 -13.75 15.40
N TYR A 179 12.17 -13.03 14.56
CA TYR A 179 13.42 -12.41 15.02
C TYR A 179 13.25 -11.07 15.76
N SER A 180 12.13 -10.36 15.59
CA SER A 180 11.86 -9.07 16.28
C SER A 180 10.89 -9.20 17.44
N GLY A 181 9.97 -10.17 17.37
CA GLY A 181 8.92 -10.36 18.37
C GLY A 181 9.14 -11.54 19.30
N ASP A 182 10.01 -12.49 18.95
CA ASP A 182 10.14 -13.78 19.62
C ASP A 182 8.80 -14.55 19.74
N LEU A 183 7.96 -14.41 18.70
CA LEU A 183 6.60 -14.98 18.64
C LEU A 183 6.50 -16.11 17.58
N GLU A 184 7.59 -16.84 17.34
CA GLU A 184 7.55 -18.01 16.46
C GLU A 184 6.67 -19.11 17.08
N GLY A 185 5.76 -19.69 16.27
CA GLY A 185 4.83 -20.71 16.75
C GLY A 185 3.71 -20.20 17.67
N VAL A 186 3.67 -18.89 17.97
CA VAL A 186 2.63 -18.28 18.80
C VAL A 186 1.45 -17.83 17.94
N GLU A 187 0.23 -18.15 18.37
CA GLU A 187 -1.00 -17.69 17.72
C GLU A 187 -1.26 -16.21 18.03
N VAL A 188 -1.32 -15.39 16.98
CA VAL A 188 -1.55 -13.94 17.06
C VAL A 188 -2.84 -13.54 16.34
N ILE A 189 -3.39 -12.39 16.74
CA ILE A 189 -4.55 -11.79 16.05
C ILE A 189 -4.21 -11.62 14.56
N PRO A 190 -5.06 -12.11 13.63
CA PRO A 190 -4.78 -12.12 12.19
C PRO A 190 -5.05 -10.75 11.55
N LEU A 191 -4.44 -9.70 12.11
CA LEU A 191 -4.74 -8.31 11.79
C LEU A 191 -4.51 -7.99 10.31
N GLN A 192 -3.50 -8.62 9.70
CA GLN A 192 -3.21 -8.43 8.29
C GLN A 192 -4.36 -8.94 7.41
N ALA A 193 -4.96 -10.10 7.72
CA ALA A 193 -6.08 -10.65 6.98
C ALA A 193 -7.35 -9.81 7.15
N VAL A 194 -7.65 -9.40 8.40
CA VAL A 194 -8.80 -8.53 8.67
C VAL A 194 -8.66 -7.22 7.89
N THR A 195 -7.47 -6.61 7.91
CA THR A 195 -7.20 -5.38 7.15
C THR A 195 -7.31 -5.61 5.65
N ALA A 196 -6.78 -6.73 5.12
CA ALA A 196 -6.86 -7.07 3.70
C ALA A 196 -8.32 -7.13 3.21
N LEU A 197 -9.16 -7.86 3.95
CA LEU A 197 -10.57 -8.04 3.63
C LEU A 197 -11.33 -6.72 3.76
N LEU A 198 -11.19 -6.02 4.89
CA LEU A 198 -11.89 -4.76 5.14
C LEU A 198 -11.57 -3.72 4.06
N TYR A 199 -10.29 -3.55 3.71
CA TYR A 199 -9.87 -2.54 2.75
C TYR A 199 -10.25 -2.91 1.32
N THR A 200 -10.14 -4.19 0.94
CA THR A 200 -10.54 -4.62 -0.42
C THR A 200 -12.06 -4.50 -0.59
N LEU A 201 -12.85 -4.90 0.40
CA LEU A 201 -14.31 -4.72 0.39
C LEU A 201 -14.68 -3.23 0.34
N CYS A 202 -14.03 -2.40 1.16
CA CYS A 202 -14.21 -0.96 1.13
C CYS A 202 -13.85 -0.37 -0.24
N GLY A 203 -12.75 -0.81 -0.85
CA GLY A 203 -12.35 -0.41 -2.20
C GLY A 203 -13.41 -0.75 -3.25
N VAL A 204 -13.96 -1.97 -3.21
CA VAL A 204 -15.04 -2.41 -4.12
C VAL A 204 -16.30 -1.57 -3.93
N VAL A 205 -16.77 -1.39 -2.70
CA VAL A 205 -17.98 -0.62 -2.40
C VAL A 205 -17.79 0.85 -2.79
N SER A 206 -16.66 1.47 -2.44
CA SER A 206 -16.38 2.86 -2.80
C SER A 206 -16.18 3.04 -4.31
N ALA A 207 -15.58 2.07 -5.01
CA ALA A 207 -15.50 2.09 -6.48
C ALA A 207 -16.90 2.04 -7.11
N TRP A 208 -17.79 1.18 -6.60
CA TRP A 208 -19.17 1.11 -7.07
C TRP A 208 -19.94 2.43 -6.83
N ILE A 209 -19.80 3.04 -5.66
CA ILE A 209 -20.39 4.35 -5.34
C ILE A 209 -19.84 5.43 -6.27
N PHE A 210 -18.52 5.42 -6.53
CA PHE A 210 -17.88 6.34 -7.47
C PHE A 210 -18.45 6.21 -8.88
N LEU A 211 -18.54 4.98 -9.39
CA LEU A 211 -19.11 4.67 -10.71
C LEU A 211 -20.64 4.87 -10.77
N SER A 212 -21.28 5.07 -9.62
CA SER A 212 -22.68 5.50 -9.53
C SER A 212 -22.81 7.03 -9.51
N SER A 213 -21.75 7.76 -9.87
CA SER A 213 -21.68 9.23 -9.90
C SER A 213 -21.76 9.92 -8.51
N TYR A 214 -21.34 9.24 -7.44
CA TYR A 214 -21.25 9.80 -6.08
C TYR A 214 -19.78 9.86 -5.55
N PRO A 215 -18.87 10.62 -6.20
CA PRO A 215 -17.45 10.64 -5.81
C PRO A 215 -17.22 11.13 -4.38
N THR A 216 -18.02 12.09 -3.90
CA THR A 216 -17.91 12.60 -2.53
C THR A 216 -18.16 11.52 -1.49
N LEU A 217 -19.22 10.72 -1.68
CA LEU A 217 -19.55 9.63 -0.78
C LEU A 217 -18.48 8.52 -0.85
N ALA A 218 -18.01 8.19 -2.04
CA ALA A 218 -16.93 7.22 -2.24
C ALA A 218 -15.66 7.62 -1.49
N PHE A 219 -15.26 8.89 -1.58
CA PHE A 219 -14.12 9.45 -0.88
C PHE A 219 -14.28 9.39 0.65
N VAL A 220 -15.41 9.86 1.17
CA VAL A 220 -15.67 9.86 2.61
C VAL A 220 -15.67 8.43 3.15
N LEU A 221 -16.36 7.51 2.49
CA LEU A 221 -16.40 6.10 2.90
C LEU A 221 -15.00 5.48 2.93
N ALA A 222 -14.25 5.63 1.83
CA ALA A 222 -12.90 5.08 1.72
C ALA A 222 -11.95 5.67 2.77
N SER A 223 -12.01 6.99 2.98
CA SER A 223 -11.14 7.69 3.94
C SER A 223 -11.48 7.33 5.37
N VAL A 224 -12.76 7.35 5.75
CA VAL A 224 -13.21 7.02 7.12
C VAL A 224 -12.86 5.58 7.46
N ILE A 225 -13.16 4.62 6.57
CA ILE A 225 -12.87 3.20 6.84
C ILE A 225 -11.36 2.99 6.92
N THR A 226 -10.59 3.48 5.94
CA THR A 226 -9.15 3.21 5.92
C THR A 226 -8.44 3.90 7.08
N GLN A 227 -8.69 5.18 7.34
CA GLN A 227 -8.03 5.91 8.43
C GLN A 227 -8.56 5.49 9.81
N GLY A 228 -9.87 5.30 9.96
CA GLY A 228 -10.47 4.83 11.22
C GLY A 228 -9.97 3.45 11.61
N TRP A 229 -9.94 2.51 10.67
CA TRP A 229 -9.36 1.19 10.91
C TRP A 229 -7.86 1.27 11.20
N ARG A 230 -7.13 2.17 10.54
CA ARG A 230 -5.69 2.36 10.82
C ARG A 230 -5.46 2.76 12.28
N SER A 231 -6.24 3.70 12.79
CA SER A 231 -6.17 4.12 14.20
C SER A 231 -6.60 3.01 15.17
N TYR A 232 -7.66 2.27 14.83
CA TYR A 232 -8.17 1.20 15.68
C TYR A 232 -7.25 -0.04 15.70
N SER A 233 -6.81 -0.50 14.53
CA SER A 233 -5.96 -1.67 14.35
C SER A 233 -4.61 -1.57 15.07
N GLU A 234 -4.09 -0.36 15.24
CA GLU A 234 -2.85 -0.12 15.98
C GLU A 234 -2.95 -0.57 17.45
N THR A 235 -4.11 -0.47 18.08
CA THR A 235 -4.32 -0.95 19.47
C THR A 235 -4.14 -2.46 19.62
N MET A 236 -4.30 -3.20 18.52
CA MET A 236 -4.21 -4.65 18.44
C MET A 236 -2.85 -5.15 17.93
N ARG A 237 -1.94 -4.25 17.54
CA ARG A 237 -0.59 -4.61 17.04
C ARG A 237 0.39 -4.87 18.18
N ALA A 238 1.32 -5.78 17.93
CA ALA A 238 2.50 -6.02 18.77
C ALA A 238 3.82 -5.68 18.05
N ASP A 239 3.75 -5.21 16.81
CA ASP A 239 4.91 -4.70 16.07
C ASP A 239 5.36 -3.36 16.70
N TYR A 240 6.49 -3.38 17.43
CA TYR A 240 6.97 -2.25 18.22
C TYR A 240 7.29 -1.01 17.37
N ARG A 241 6.65 0.13 17.68
CA ARG A 241 6.82 1.42 16.99
C ARG A 241 7.03 2.62 17.93
N GLY A 242 7.33 2.36 19.21
CA GLY A 242 7.57 3.36 20.26
C GLY A 242 6.74 3.11 21.52
N ASP A 243 7.13 3.74 22.63
CA ASP A 243 6.60 3.48 23.99
C ASP A 243 5.32 4.29 24.34
N SER A 244 4.80 5.09 23.42
CA SER A 244 3.65 5.96 23.69
C SER A 244 2.31 5.21 23.73
N LYS A 245 1.47 5.48 24.75
CA LYS A 245 0.11 4.88 24.89
C LYS A 245 -0.82 5.12 23.70
N ILE A 246 -0.67 6.26 23.03
CA ILE A 246 -1.32 6.60 21.75
C ILE A 246 -0.21 6.78 20.73
N SER A 247 -0.26 6.04 19.62
CA SER A 247 0.76 6.18 18.58
C SER A 247 0.49 7.43 17.74
N ALA A 248 1.56 8.05 17.24
CA ALA A 248 1.44 9.17 16.29
C ALA A 248 0.57 8.82 15.07
N TYR A 249 0.54 7.55 14.65
CA TYR A 249 -0.30 7.08 13.56
C TYR A 249 -1.79 7.12 13.88
N GLN A 250 -2.19 6.90 15.14
CA GLN A 250 -3.59 7.02 15.55
C GLN A 250 -4.06 8.48 15.47
N ILE A 251 -3.19 9.41 15.87
CA ILE A 251 -3.43 10.84 15.77
C ILE A 251 -3.51 11.26 14.31
N MET A 252 -2.55 10.86 13.47
CA MET A 252 -2.55 11.13 12.03
C MET A 252 -3.81 10.58 11.35
N GLY A 253 -4.23 9.35 11.70
CA GLY A 253 -5.48 8.78 11.19
C GLY A 253 -6.70 9.60 11.60
N GLY A 254 -6.79 10.00 12.86
CA GLY A 254 -7.89 10.85 13.35
C GLY A 254 -7.95 12.22 12.67
N ILE A 255 -6.81 12.91 12.56
CA ILE A 255 -6.70 14.19 11.83
C ILE A 255 -7.05 13.98 10.36
N GLY A 256 -6.60 12.88 9.74
CA GLY A 256 -6.91 12.54 8.36
C GLY A 256 -8.41 12.37 8.11
N VAL A 257 -9.15 11.76 9.06
CA VAL A 257 -10.62 11.65 8.99
C VAL A 257 -11.27 13.03 9.04
N ILE A 258 -10.88 13.86 10.03
CA ILE A 258 -11.46 15.21 10.19
C ILE A 258 -11.18 16.05 8.94
N TYR A 259 -9.93 16.05 8.46
CA TYR A 259 -9.56 16.76 7.25
C TYR A 259 -10.32 16.25 6.03
N GLY A 260 -10.47 14.93 5.87
CA GLY A 260 -11.23 14.35 4.77
C GLY A 260 -12.71 14.76 4.79
N LEU A 261 -13.35 14.79 5.96
CA LEU A 261 -14.72 15.27 6.10
C LEU A 261 -14.83 16.77 5.79
N LEU A 262 -13.88 17.58 6.27
CA LEU A 262 -13.83 19.00 5.96
C LEU A 262 -13.65 19.24 4.46
N ALA A 263 -12.69 18.56 3.82
CA ALA A 263 -12.46 18.62 2.37
C ALA A 263 -13.73 18.24 1.60
N ALA A 264 -14.43 17.17 2.02
CA ALA A 264 -15.69 16.76 1.40
C ALA A 264 -16.82 17.77 1.54
N SER A 265 -16.82 18.58 2.61
CA SER A 265 -17.82 19.62 2.84
C SER A 265 -17.49 20.97 2.16
N LEU A 266 -16.19 21.30 2.06
CA LEU A 266 -15.72 22.60 1.58
C LEU A 266 -15.45 22.61 0.07
N ILE A 267 -15.08 21.47 -0.51
CA ILE A 267 -14.85 21.36 -1.96
C ILE A 267 -16.21 21.26 -2.63
N SER A 268 -16.63 22.36 -3.27
CA SER A 268 -17.86 22.41 -4.03
C SER A 268 -17.89 21.29 -5.07
N PRO A 269 -19.04 20.61 -5.27
CA PRO A 269 -19.21 19.71 -6.39
C PRO A 269 -18.95 20.49 -7.68
N GLU A 270 -17.91 20.10 -8.43
CA GLU A 270 -17.73 20.60 -9.79
C GLU A 270 -18.96 20.20 -10.64
N ALA A 271 -19.34 21.05 -11.60
CA ALA A 271 -20.57 20.93 -12.38
C ALA A 271 -20.77 19.50 -12.91
N ALA A 272 -22.02 19.04 -12.89
CA ALA A 272 -22.46 17.67 -13.15
C ALA A 272 -21.59 16.97 -14.20
N TYR A 273 -20.81 15.99 -13.72
CA TYR A 273 -20.00 15.12 -14.56
C TYR A 273 -20.86 14.54 -15.69
N THR A 274 -20.29 14.40 -16.88
CA THR A 274 -20.79 13.38 -17.81
C THR A 274 -20.92 12.07 -17.02
N PRO A 275 -22.05 11.33 -17.16
CA PRO A 275 -22.23 10.07 -16.47
C PRO A 275 -20.98 9.20 -16.57
N THR A 276 -20.54 8.66 -15.45
CA THR A 276 -19.31 7.86 -15.38
C THR A 276 -19.39 6.68 -16.35
N ASP A 277 -18.48 6.65 -17.32
CA ASP A 277 -18.41 5.54 -18.30
C ASP A 277 -17.26 4.61 -17.95
N PHE A 278 -17.60 3.50 -17.29
CA PHE A 278 -16.65 2.45 -16.93
C PHE A 278 -15.93 1.85 -18.16
N ALA A 279 -16.61 1.76 -19.31
CA ALA A 279 -16.01 1.20 -20.52
C ALA A 279 -14.90 2.10 -21.07
N THR A 280 -15.09 3.42 -21.01
CA THR A 280 -14.03 4.39 -21.34
C THR A 280 -12.82 4.24 -20.42
N GLY A 281 -13.05 4.08 -19.11
CA GLY A 281 -11.98 3.82 -18.14
C GLY A 281 -11.18 2.55 -18.45
N LEU A 282 -11.87 1.43 -18.74
CA LEU A 282 -11.22 0.17 -19.11
C LEU A 282 -10.45 0.25 -20.43
N LYS A 283 -11.00 0.91 -21.46
CA LYS A 283 -10.31 1.13 -22.74
C LYS A 283 -9.01 1.91 -22.55
N GLY A 284 -8.98 2.84 -21.59
CA GLY A 284 -7.78 3.59 -21.23
C GLY A 284 -6.59 2.71 -20.80
N LEU A 285 -6.84 1.52 -20.24
CA LEU A 285 -5.78 0.57 -19.89
C LEU A 285 -5.14 -0.09 -21.10
N TRP A 286 -5.85 -0.15 -22.24
CA TRP A 286 -5.40 -0.80 -23.46
C TRP A 286 -4.53 0.12 -24.33
N ASN A 287 -3.65 0.88 -23.68
CA ASN A 287 -2.67 1.74 -24.33
C ASN A 287 -1.25 1.20 -24.06
N PRO A 288 -0.45 0.87 -25.09
CA PRO A 288 0.89 0.32 -24.93
C PRO A 288 1.80 1.18 -24.03
N ALA A 289 1.74 2.51 -24.15
CA ALA A 289 2.55 3.42 -23.35
C ALA A 289 2.20 3.34 -21.86
N LEU A 290 0.90 3.20 -21.54
CA LEU A 290 0.42 3.06 -20.17
C LEU A 290 0.78 1.68 -19.59
N ILE A 291 0.69 0.62 -20.38
CA ILE A 291 1.13 -0.72 -19.97
C ILE A 291 2.62 -0.70 -19.62
N LEU A 292 3.46 -0.10 -20.49
CA LEU A 292 4.89 0.05 -20.23
C LEU A 292 5.18 0.92 -19.00
N PHE A 293 4.42 2.01 -18.80
CA PHE A 293 4.51 2.83 -17.60
C PHE A 293 4.20 2.04 -16.32
N LEU A 294 3.10 1.28 -16.32
CA LEU A 294 2.71 0.43 -15.20
C LEU A 294 3.73 -0.68 -14.93
N GLN A 295 4.25 -1.34 -15.97
CA GLN A 295 5.31 -2.33 -15.86
C GLN A 295 6.61 -1.73 -15.32
N SER A 296 6.96 -0.51 -15.76
CA SER A 296 8.14 0.20 -15.27
C SER A 296 8.03 0.51 -13.78
N ILE A 297 6.88 1.02 -13.33
CA ILE A 297 6.62 1.25 -11.90
C ILE A 297 6.69 -0.06 -11.12
N TRP A 298 6.04 -1.12 -11.61
CA TRP A 298 6.07 -2.44 -10.98
C TRP A 298 7.51 -2.95 -10.82
N MET A 299 8.32 -2.87 -11.88
CA MET A 299 9.73 -3.27 -11.86
C MET A 299 10.53 -2.47 -10.84
N ILE A 300 10.39 -1.14 -10.82
CA ILE A 300 11.07 -0.27 -9.86
C ILE A 300 10.69 -0.66 -8.43
N ILE A 301 9.39 -0.83 -8.14
CA ILE A 301 8.91 -1.19 -6.81
C ILE A 301 9.39 -2.58 -6.42
N PHE A 302 9.36 -3.56 -7.33
CA PHE A 302 9.83 -4.91 -7.05
C PHE A 302 11.33 -4.96 -6.77
N LEU A 303 12.14 -4.26 -7.57
CA LEU A 303 13.59 -4.20 -7.33
C LEU A 303 13.92 -3.45 -6.03
N TYR A 304 13.16 -2.41 -5.71
CA TYR A 304 13.36 -1.60 -4.51
C TYR A 304 12.93 -2.31 -3.22
N THR A 305 11.74 -2.92 -3.22
CA THR A 305 11.13 -3.54 -2.02
C THR A 305 11.33 -5.05 -1.93
N GLY A 306 11.59 -5.72 -3.05
CA GLY A 306 11.76 -7.17 -3.14
C GLY A 306 13.16 -7.63 -2.78
N ARG A 307 14.18 -6.80 -3.03
CA ARG A 307 15.55 -7.08 -2.60
C ARG A 307 15.63 -7.03 -1.07
N SER A 308 15.90 -8.17 -0.45
CA SER A 308 16.11 -8.23 0.99
C SER A 308 17.45 -7.58 1.37
N THR A 309 17.40 -6.65 2.32
CA THR A 309 18.58 -6.08 2.98
C THR A 309 18.88 -6.74 4.33
N VAL A 310 17.91 -7.49 4.87
CA VAL A 310 17.99 -8.11 6.20
C VAL A 310 18.44 -9.57 6.14
N THR A 311 18.14 -10.27 5.04
CA THR A 311 18.48 -11.68 4.87
C THR A 311 19.58 -11.85 3.82
N GLY A 312 20.43 -12.86 4.01
CA GLY A 312 21.45 -13.27 3.04
C GLY A 312 21.24 -14.71 2.58
N ALA A 313 21.91 -15.09 1.51
CA ALA A 313 22.00 -16.49 1.06
C ALA A 313 23.43 -16.85 0.69
N THR A 314 23.75 -18.14 0.83
CA THR A 314 24.99 -18.75 0.33
C THR A 314 24.61 -19.82 -0.68
N LEU A 315 25.16 -19.73 -1.89
CA LEU A 315 24.83 -20.59 -3.02
C LEU A 315 26.05 -21.43 -3.41
N LYS A 316 25.82 -22.68 -3.81
CA LYS A 316 26.83 -23.57 -4.40
C LYS A 316 26.30 -24.10 -5.73
N PHE A 317 27.07 -23.93 -6.79
CA PHE A 317 26.78 -24.51 -8.10
C PHE A 317 27.60 -25.77 -8.28
N HIS A 318 26.99 -26.81 -8.82
CA HIS A 318 27.66 -28.06 -9.16
C HIS A 318 27.11 -28.60 -10.47
N VAL A 319 27.90 -29.43 -11.12
CA VAL A 319 27.52 -30.14 -12.34
C VAL A 319 26.95 -31.49 -11.93
N HIS A 320 25.79 -31.84 -12.48
CA HIS A 320 25.21 -33.17 -12.37
C HIS A 320 25.96 -34.13 -13.30
N GLN A 321 27.01 -34.77 -12.79
CA GLN A 321 27.87 -35.68 -13.54
C GLN A 321 27.10 -36.86 -14.14
N ASP A 322 25.97 -37.24 -13.55
CA ASP A 322 25.06 -38.27 -14.02
C ASP A 322 24.33 -37.92 -15.34
N ARG A 323 24.44 -36.68 -15.81
CA ARG A 323 23.74 -36.17 -17.01
C ARG A 323 24.67 -35.74 -18.14
N ILE A 324 25.94 -36.14 -18.05
CA ILE A 324 27.00 -35.87 -19.04
C ILE A 324 27.54 -37.19 -19.56
#